data_AF-A0A1E4ZL22-F1
#
_entry.id   AF-A0A1E4ZL22-F1
#
_cell.length_a   1.000
_cell.length_b   1.000
_cell.length_c   1.000
_cell.angle_alpha   90.00
_cell.angle_beta   90.00
_cell.angle_gamma   90.00
#
_symmetry.space_group_name_H-M   'P 1'
#
loop_
_entity.id
_entity.type
_entity.pdbx_description
1 polymer ?
#
loop_
_entity_poly.entity_id
_entity_poly.type
_entity_poly.pdbx_seq_one_letter_code
_entity_poly.pdbx_strand_id
1 'polypeptide(L)' 'MKKFGIKVSLPNGDTMSAAHLLGDEWESTRWFADEKLRDEALAEMKQQPPYYRKGDTPTVVYEKIESENT' A
#
# COMPACT_ATOMS: atom_id res chain seq x y z
N MET A 1 4.27 20.34 -4.95
CA MET A 1 3.92 19.13 -5.73
C MET A 1 4.20 17.92 -4.85
N LYS A 2 3.31 16.91 -4.84
CA LYS A 2 3.57 15.67 -4.10
C LYS A 2 4.41 14.75 -4.99
N LYS A 3 5.58 14.32 -4.50
CA LYS A 3 6.56 13.55 -5.29
C LYS A 3 6.86 12.16 -4.75
N PHE A 4 6.48 11.89 -3.51
CA PHE A 4 6.82 10.64 -2.83
C PHE A 4 5.54 9.85 -2.62
N GLY A 5 5.49 8.60 -3.05
CA GLY A 5 4.29 7.77 -3.01
C GLY A 5 4.51 6.45 -2.30
N ILE A 6 3.42 5.88 -1.80
CA ILE A 6 3.32 4.48 -1.41
C ILE A 6 2.30 3.83 -2.34
N LYS A 7 2.74 2.83 -3.11
CA LYS A 7 1.88 1.95 -3.87
C LYS A 7 1.52 0.74 -3.03
N VAL A 8 0.24 0.40 -2.99
CA VAL A 8 -0.31 -0.78 -2.32
C VAL A 8 -0.88 -1.68 -3.39
N SER A 9 -0.52 -2.96 -3.37
CA SER A 9 -1.02 -3.97 -4.31
C SER A 9 -1.24 -5.30 -3.59
N LEU A 10 -1.89 -6.24 -4.28
CA LEU A 10 -2.06 -7.61 -3.78
C LEU A 10 -0.82 -8.47 -4.11
N PRO A 11 -0.45 -9.42 -3.24
CA PRO A 11 0.50 -10.47 -3.58
C PRO A 11 0.03 -11.28 -4.79
N ASN A 12 0.98 -11.86 -5.54
CA ASN A 12 0.64 -12.77 -6.62
C ASN A 12 -0.16 -13.98 -6.10
N GLY A 13 -1.30 -14.27 -6.74
CA GLY A 13 -2.19 -15.36 -6.34
C GLY A 13 -3.04 -15.08 -5.11
N ASP A 14 -3.12 -13.84 -4.63
CA ASP A 14 -4.01 -13.47 -3.53
C ASP A 14 -5.47 -13.74 -3.90
N THR A 15 -6.28 -14.25 -2.96
CA THR A 15 -7.70 -14.55 -3.21
C THR A 15 -8.48 -13.29 -3.60
N MET A 16 -8.11 -12.13 -3.04
CA MET A 16 -8.74 -10.84 -3.35
C MET A 16 -8.51 -10.38 -4.80
N SER A 17 -7.55 -10.99 -5.51
CA SER A 17 -7.27 -10.69 -6.93
C SER A 17 -8.30 -11.30 -7.89
N ALA A 18 -9.25 -12.09 -7.40
CA ALA A 18 -10.30 -12.65 -8.25
C ALA A 18 -11.10 -11.54 -8.96
N ALA A 19 -11.45 -11.77 -10.23
CA ALA A 19 -12.10 -10.78 -11.09
C ALA A 19 -13.44 -10.22 -10.56
N HIS A 20 -14.11 -10.95 -9.67
CA HIS A 20 -15.37 -10.54 -9.03
C HIS A 20 -15.16 -9.83 -7.68
N LEU A 21 -13.90 -9.62 -7.26
CA LEU A 21 -13.50 -8.93 -6.04
C LEU A 21 -12.79 -7.62 -6.43
N LEU A 22 -11.48 -7.53 -6.22
CA LEU A 22 -10.70 -6.33 -6.55
C LEU A 22 -10.13 -6.35 -7.97
N GLY A 23 -9.99 -7.55 -8.54
CA GLY A 23 -9.30 -7.76 -9.82
C GLY A 23 -7.80 -8.00 -9.67
N ASP A 24 -7.20 -8.51 -10.73
CA ASP A 24 -5.79 -8.90 -10.84
C ASP A 24 -4.84 -7.71 -10.90
N GLU A 25 -5.32 -6.56 -11.39
CA GLU A 25 -4.54 -5.32 -11.51
C GLU A 25 -4.86 -4.30 -10.41
N TRP A 26 -5.46 -4.71 -9.29
CA TRP A 26 -5.78 -3.77 -8.22
C TRP A 26 -4.52 -3.15 -7.60
N GLU A 27 -4.51 -1.83 -7.57
CA GLU A 27 -3.54 -1.04 -6.82
C GLU A 27 -4.17 0.23 -6.23
N SER A 28 -3.55 0.76 -5.18
CA SER A 28 -3.90 2.04 -4.58
C SER A 28 -2.63 2.83 -4.27
N THR A 29 -2.67 4.14 -4.50
CA THR A 29 -1.50 5.00 -4.31
C THR A 29 -1.82 6.15 -3.36
N ARG A 30 -0.96 6.36 -2.36
CA ARG A 30 -1.00 7.53 -1.47
C ARG A 30 0.23 8.39 -1.69
N TRP A 31 0.00 9.66 -2.05
CA TRP A 31 1.05 10.65 -2.34
C TRP A 31 1.31 11.62 -1.19
N PHE A 32 2.59 11.97 -1.02
CA PHE A 32 3.14 12.82 0.02
C PHE A 32 4.03 13.92 -0.59
N ALA A 33 4.07 15.07 0.08
CA ALA A 33 4.92 16.19 -0.31
C ALA A 33 6.38 16.01 0.09
N ASP A 34 6.63 15.15 1.08
CA ASP A 34 7.93 14.96 1.73
C ASP A 34 8.21 13.47 1.90
N GLU A 35 9.47 13.07 1.73
CA GLU A 35 9.95 11.69 1.85
C GLU A 35 9.81 11.17 3.29
N LYS A 36 10.09 11.98 4.29
CA LYS A 36 9.94 11.63 5.71
C LYS A 36 8.47 11.33 6.03
N LEU A 37 7.54 12.14 5.52
CA LEU A 37 6.10 11.91 5.71
C LEU A 37 5.65 10.59 5.06
N ARG A 38 6.18 10.25 3.87
CA ARG A 38 5.92 8.95 3.23
C ARG A 38 6.43 7.81 4.12
N ASP A 39 7.65 7.94 4.64
CA ASP A 39 8.30 6.88 5.40
C ASP A 39 7.66 6.64 6.76
N GLU A 40 7.24 7.70 7.46
CA GLU A 40 6.47 7.62 8.70
C GLU A 40 5.12 6.93 8.46
N ALA A 41 4.40 7.32 7.40
CA ALA A 41 3.13 6.69 7.04
C ALA A 41 3.31 5.21 6.64
N LEU A 42 4.39 4.86 5.93
CA LEU A 42 4.69 3.46 5.59
C LEU A 42 4.97 2.62 6.83
N ALA A 43 5.69 3.17 7.81
CA ALA A 43 5.95 2.49 9.07
C ALA A 43 4.64 2.22 9.83
N GLU A 44 3.74 3.20 9.88
CA GLU A 44 2.40 3.05 10.47
C GLU A 44 1.56 2.00 9.73
N MET A 45 1.52 2.03 8.39
CA MET A 45 0.76 1.08 7.56
C MET A 45 1.23 -0.38 7.70
N LYS A 46 2.48 -0.60 8.11
CA LYS A 46 3.03 -1.94 8.40
C LYS A 46 2.69 -2.45 9.80
N GLN A 47 2.18 -1.60 10.68
CA GLN A 47 1.79 -2.02 12.03
C GLN A 47 0.49 -2.82 11.96
N GLN A 48 0.32 -3.72 12.93
CA GLN A 48 -0.94 -4.43 13.08
C GLN A 48 -2.07 -3.43 13.41
N PRO A 49 -3.18 -3.42 12.66
CA PRO A 49 -4.29 -2.54 12.98
C PRO A 49 -4.82 -2.82 14.40
N PRO A 50 -5.09 -1.78 15.21
CA PRO A 50 -5.35 -1.95 16.64
C PRO A 50 -6.63 -2.72 16.94
N TYR A 51 -7.57 -2.74 15.99
CA TYR A 51 -8.87 -3.41 16.13
C TYR A 51 -8.91 -4.79 15.45
N TYR A 52 -7.82 -5.23 14.82
CA TYR A 52 -7.74 -6.56 14.22
C TYR A 52 -7.43 -7.61 15.27
N ARG A 53 -7.91 -8.84 15.03
CA ARG A 53 -7.51 -9.98 15.88
C ARG A 53 -5.99 -10.18 15.75
N LYS A 54 -5.31 -10.49 16.86
CA LYS A 54 -3.89 -10.89 16.84
C LYS A 54 -3.65 -12.02 15.82
N GLY A 55 -2.74 -11.79 14.89
CA GLY A 55 -2.41 -12.74 13.81
C GLY A 55 -3.19 -12.49 12.51
N ASP A 56 -4.25 -11.70 12.53
CA ASP A 56 -4.91 -11.24 11.31
C ASP A 56 -4.13 -10.04 10.76
N THR A 57 -3.48 -10.25 9.61
CA THR A 57 -2.69 -9.23 8.91
C THR A 57 -3.16 -9.16 7.47
N PRO A 58 -3.50 -7.98 6.95
CA PRO A 58 -3.81 -7.82 5.54
C PRO A 58 -2.67 -8.35 4.66
N THR A 59 -3.00 -9.12 3.64
CA THR A 59 -2.06 -9.61 2.63
C THR A 59 -1.90 -8.54 1.54
N VAL A 60 -1.05 -7.56 1.80
CA VAL A 60 -0.74 -6.48 0.85
C VAL A 60 0.76 -6.29 0.70
N VAL A 61 1.16 -5.84 -0.48
CA VAL A 61 2.55 -5.46 -0.80
C VAL A 61 2.63 -3.95 -0.85
N TYR A 62 3.63 -3.40 -0.17
CA TYR A 62 3.91 -1.96 -0.15
C TYR A 62 5.19 -1.66 -0.92
N GLU A 63 5.12 -0.71 -1.83
CA GLU A 63 6.26 -0.21 -2.61
C GLU A 63 6.39 1.30 -2.44
N LYS A 64 7.60 1.79 -2.17
CA LYS A 64 7.90 3.22 -2.22
C LYS A 64 8.09 3.60 -3.68
N ILE A 65 7.34 4.59 -4.15
CA ILE A 65 7.44 5.12 -5.51
C ILE A 65 7.76 6.61 -5.49
N GLU A 66 8.26 7.13 -6.60
CA GLU A 66 8.44 8.55 -6.83
C GLU A 66 7.65 8.96 -8.07
N SER A 67 7.11 10.18 -8.07
CA SER A 67 6.50 10.71 -9.28
C SER A 67 7.63 11.00 -10.25
N GLU A 68 7.66 10.31 -11.39
CA GLU A 68 8.54 10.70 -12.49
C GLU A 68 8.16 12.12 -12.90
N ASN A 69 9.01 13.08 -12.58
CA ASN A 69 8.93 14.42 -13.13
C ASN A 69 9.28 14.29 -14.63
N THR A 70 8.28 14.10 -15.48
CA THR A 70 8.39 14.48 -16.91
C THR A 70 8.13 15.98 -17.04
#